data_AF-A0A8H7S7E3-F1
#
_entry.id   AF-A0A8H7S7E3-F1
#
_cell.length_a   1.000
_cell.length_b   1.000
_cell.length_c   1.000
_cell.angle_alpha   90.00
_cell.angle_beta   90.00
_cell.angle_gamma   90.00
#
_symmetry.space_group_name_H-M   'P 1'
#
loop_
_entity.id
_entity.type
_entity.pdbx_description
1 polymer ?
#
loop_
_entity_poly.entity_id
_entity_poly.type
_entity_poly.pdbx_seq_one_letter_code
_entity_poly.pdbx_strand_id
1 'polypeptide(L)'
;RSTSSTCDQGKEEDDQDARSTVDKDECDKESKKTINEENEKKKQEEEALYQELSAVLKRGNSFTGIRNNFTTYLPVLSFLDAAFLKTEESYKEFIEKERDPLYRKLIKETLQNGEECVVKSLVDMKEMGQLDDDDILVTAADLVTSGTETMAATLLWLFAVLSTQRDVQERIQEELADFISEYQRLPEFSERNAFPYLIAVQKECLRFRPATPFGESHEVEEDVVWRDHVIPAGTTIVTNMYSMHTNLSIYKNPEEFIPDRFLEHTATMASSANAKVEQRDHFSFGWGRRTCPGAHLAEAQMFNVIVRVLANCSIEPVRDENGDPINIDIDNILSNGNIVTPGEYKVRFVRHDHDADIEEEGEDDEDEDEEYEDDDEDEEESGSENNDSEEDDGSDDGS
;
A
#
# COMPACT_ATOMS: atom_id res chain seq x y z
N ARG A 1 -44.68 33.55 -48.45
CA ARG A 1 -45.36 33.15 -49.70
C ARG A 1 -44.35 32.31 -50.47
N SER A 2 -44.39 31.00 -50.26
CA SER A 2 -45.11 30.03 -51.10
C SER A 2 -44.32 29.64 -52.35
N THR A 3 -44.09 28.32 -52.45
CA THR A 3 -44.10 27.46 -53.65
C THR A 3 -42.91 27.47 -54.61
N SER A 4 -42.03 26.48 -54.41
CA SER A 4 -41.72 25.33 -55.28
C SER A 4 -42.14 25.34 -56.76
N SER A 5 -41.19 24.96 -57.63
CA SER A 5 -41.34 24.04 -58.79
C SER A 5 -39.95 23.78 -59.40
N THR A 6 -39.24 22.65 -59.15
CA THR A 6 -39.16 21.40 -59.98
C THR A 6 -38.96 21.65 -61.50
N CYS A 7 -38.05 20.99 -62.25
CA CYS A 7 -37.27 19.76 -62.05
C CYS A 7 -36.19 19.59 -63.18
N ASP A 8 -35.17 18.75 -62.92
CA ASP A 8 -34.52 17.77 -63.84
C ASP A 8 -33.57 18.29 -64.96
N GLN A 9 -32.37 17.76 -65.30
CA GLN A 9 -31.50 16.59 -65.03
C GLN A 9 -30.05 17.03 -65.40
N GLY A 10 -28.91 16.49 -65.01
CA GLY A 10 -28.54 15.27 -64.31
C GLY A 10 -27.00 15.05 -64.39
N LYS A 11 -26.48 14.26 -63.45
CA LYS A 11 -25.29 13.38 -63.49
C LYS A 11 -23.91 13.95 -63.83
N GLU A 12 -23.12 14.22 -62.79
CA GLU A 12 -21.68 13.92 -62.70
C GLU A 12 -21.21 14.18 -61.25
N GLU A 13 -21.44 13.25 -60.32
CA GLU A 13 -20.84 13.28 -58.96
C GLU A 13 -21.20 11.96 -58.26
N ASP A 14 -20.37 10.92 -58.43
CA ASP A 14 -20.55 9.63 -57.73
C ASP A 14 -19.20 8.87 -57.60
N ASP A 15 -18.09 9.60 -57.47
CA ASP A 15 -16.75 8.98 -57.35
C ASP A 15 -15.82 9.66 -56.31
N GLN A 16 -16.35 10.59 -55.50
CA GLN A 16 -15.57 11.28 -54.44
C GLN A 16 -15.96 10.86 -53.01
N ASP A 17 -17.14 10.29 -52.78
CA ASP A 17 -17.63 9.95 -51.43
C ASP A 17 -17.24 8.54 -50.95
N ALA A 18 -16.87 7.64 -51.87
CA ALA A 18 -16.40 6.30 -51.54
C ALA A 18 -14.91 6.25 -51.16
N ARG A 19 -14.11 7.28 -51.50
CA ARG A 19 -12.71 7.40 -51.07
C ARG A 19 -12.57 8.05 -49.69
N SER A 20 -13.41 9.03 -49.37
CA SER A 20 -13.36 9.75 -48.09
C SER A 20 -13.78 8.90 -46.87
N THR A 21 -14.63 7.89 -47.09
CA THR A 21 -15.11 6.96 -46.05
C THR A 21 -14.14 5.81 -45.80
N VAL A 22 -13.47 5.30 -46.85
CA VAL A 22 -12.42 4.29 -46.73
C VAL A 22 -11.17 4.86 -46.06
N ASP A 23 -10.77 6.09 -46.39
CA ASP A 23 -9.61 6.75 -45.77
C ASP A 23 -9.85 7.06 -44.27
N LYS A 24 -11.09 7.34 -43.84
CA LYS A 24 -11.43 7.53 -42.42
C LYS A 24 -11.44 6.20 -41.65
N ASP A 25 -12.01 5.15 -42.22
CA ASP A 25 -12.03 3.82 -41.60
C ASP A 25 -10.63 3.17 -41.53
N GLU A 26 -9.72 3.51 -42.44
CA GLU A 26 -8.31 3.11 -42.37
C GLU A 26 -7.54 3.95 -41.34
N CYS A 27 -7.76 5.26 -41.28
CA CYS A 27 -7.15 6.15 -40.28
C CYS A 27 -7.58 5.80 -38.84
N ASP A 28 -8.85 5.48 -38.61
CA ASP A 28 -9.36 5.05 -37.31
C ASP A 28 -8.82 3.66 -36.89
N LYS A 29 -8.55 2.77 -37.86
CA LYS A 29 -7.92 1.46 -37.59
C LYS A 29 -6.43 1.60 -37.32
N GLU A 30 -5.74 2.49 -38.02
CA GLU A 30 -4.32 2.75 -37.84
C GLU A 30 -4.07 3.51 -36.52
N SER A 31 -4.96 4.45 -36.15
CA SER A 31 -4.96 5.13 -34.85
C SER A 31 -5.23 4.15 -33.69
N LYS A 32 -6.29 3.32 -33.77
CA LYS A 32 -6.57 2.27 -32.76
C LYS A 32 -5.46 1.24 -32.64
N LYS A 33 -4.80 0.89 -33.75
CA LYS A 33 -3.65 -0.02 -33.74
C LYS A 33 -2.43 0.63 -33.09
N THR A 34 -2.19 1.92 -33.33
CA THR A 34 -1.09 2.69 -32.72
C THR A 34 -1.29 2.83 -31.21
N ILE A 35 -2.50 3.18 -30.77
CA ILE A 35 -2.87 3.23 -29.34
C ILE A 35 -2.69 1.86 -28.68
N ASN A 36 -3.11 0.78 -29.35
CA ASN A 36 -2.96 -0.57 -28.81
C ASN A 36 -1.49 -1.03 -28.74
N GLU A 37 -0.65 -0.64 -29.72
CA GLU A 37 0.80 -0.87 -29.71
C GLU A 37 1.51 -0.05 -28.63
N GLU A 38 1.09 1.20 -28.38
CA GLU A 38 1.59 2.04 -27.29
C GLU A 38 1.19 1.49 -25.92
N ASN A 39 -0.06 1.04 -25.76
CA ASN A 39 -0.55 0.39 -24.54
C ASN A 39 0.18 -0.93 -24.26
N GLU A 40 0.42 -1.75 -25.29
CA GLU A 40 1.21 -2.98 -25.15
C GLU A 40 2.66 -2.68 -24.76
N LYS A 41 3.25 -1.63 -25.32
CA LYS A 41 4.61 -1.20 -24.99
C LYS A 41 4.70 -0.68 -23.55
N LYS A 42 3.77 0.17 -23.12
CA LYS A 42 3.69 0.69 -21.75
C LYS A 42 3.58 -0.47 -20.75
N LYS A 43 2.70 -1.44 -21.04
CA LYS A 43 2.54 -2.66 -20.22
C LYS A 43 3.81 -3.51 -20.16
N GLN A 44 4.56 -3.62 -21.25
CA GLN A 44 5.85 -4.33 -21.26
C GLN A 44 6.92 -3.61 -20.43
N GLU A 45 6.95 -2.27 -20.49
CA GLU A 45 7.86 -1.44 -19.69
C GLU A 45 7.55 -1.53 -18.19
N GLU A 46 6.27 -1.49 -17.82
CA GLU A 46 5.79 -1.68 -16.44
C GLU A 46 6.13 -3.07 -15.91
N GLU A 47 5.90 -4.13 -16.71
CA GLU A 47 6.25 -5.50 -16.33
C GLU A 47 7.77 -5.64 -16.13
N ALA A 48 8.58 -5.07 -17.03
CA ALA A 48 10.04 -5.12 -16.90
C ALA A 48 10.51 -4.41 -15.61
N LEU A 49 9.95 -3.24 -15.30
CA LEU A 49 10.23 -2.51 -14.07
C LEU A 49 9.80 -3.31 -12.83
N TYR A 50 8.62 -3.92 -12.86
CA TYR A 50 8.13 -4.76 -11.78
C TYR A 50 9.07 -5.94 -11.50
N GLN A 51 9.55 -6.62 -12.55
CA GLN A 51 10.50 -7.73 -12.40
C GLN A 51 11.85 -7.26 -11.84
N GLU A 52 12.36 -6.11 -12.29
CA GLU A 52 13.59 -5.51 -11.76
C GLU A 52 13.45 -5.14 -10.29
N LEU A 53 12.37 -4.43 -9.92
CA LEU A 53 12.08 -4.07 -8.54
C LEU A 53 11.90 -5.30 -7.66
N SER A 54 11.12 -6.29 -8.10
CA SER A 54 10.91 -7.55 -7.37
C SER A 54 12.24 -8.29 -7.12
N ALA A 55 13.16 -8.29 -8.09
CA ALA A 55 14.48 -8.88 -7.93
C ALA A 55 15.32 -8.15 -6.88
N VAL A 56 15.33 -6.81 -6.90
CA VAL A 56 16.02 -5.99 -5.90
C VAL A 56 15.43 -6.20 -4.51
N LEU A 57 14.10 -6.22 -4.37
CA LEU A 57 13.41 -6.45 -3.11
C LEU A 57 13.76 -7.82 -2.50
N LYS A 58 13.57 -8.90 -3.28
CA LYS A 58 13.86 -10.27 -2.84
C LYS A 58 15.32 -10.43 -2.42
N ARG A 59 16.25 -9.82 -3.16
CA ARG A 59 17.67 -9.87 -2.83
C ARG A 59 17.98 -9.05 -1.58
N GLY A 60 17.42 -7.85 -1.45
CA GLY A 60 17.54 -6.99 -0.27
C GLY A 60 17.07 -7.69 1.00
N ASN A 61 15.85 -8.24 0.98
CA ASN A 61 15.26 -8.97 2.10
C ASN A 61 16.01 -10.27 2.44
N SER A 62 16.71 -10.87 1.47
CA SER A 62 17.58 -12.00 1.79
C SER A 62 18.66 -11.65 2.80
N PHE A 63 19.13 -10.38 2.87
CA PHE A 63 20.14 -9.92 3.83
C PHE A 63 19.59 -9.66 5.23
N THR A 64 18.27 -9.54 5.42
CA THR A 64 17.68 -9.29 6.76
C THR A 64 17.44 -10.59 7.53
N GLY A 65 17.25 -11.69 6.80
CA GLY A 65 16.98 -13.00 7.39
C GLY A 65 18.13 -13.58 8.19
N ILE A 66 17.79 -14.39 9.20
CA ILE A 66 18.75 -15.11 10.07
C ILE A 66 19.79 -15.87 9.25
N ARG A 67 19.44 -16.42 8.08
CA ARG A 67 20.38 -17.18 7.25
C ARG A 67 21.58 -16.35 6.77
N ASN A 68 21.35 -15.11 6.35
CA ASN A 68 22.39 -14.25 5.79
C ASN A 68 22.82 -13.12 6.74
N ASN A 69 22.17 -13.01 7.90
CA ASN A 69 22.54 -12.09 8.99
C ASN A 69 22.61 -12.80 10.35
N PHE A 70 23.05 -14.06 10.38
CA PHE A 70 23.09 -14.85 11.62
C PHE A 70 24.03 -14.23 12.68
N THR A 71 24.97 -13.37 12.28
CA THR A 71 25.91 -12.68 13.16
C THR A 71 25.22 -11.66 14.07
N THR A 72 24.14 -11.02 13.61
CA THR A 72 23.30 -10.17 14.46
C THR A 72 22.63 -10.98 15.58
N TYR A 73 22.22 -12.21 15.27
CA TYR A 73 21.54 -13.10 16.22
C TYR A 73 22.51 -13.92 17.09
N LEU A 74 23.72 -14.19 16.58
CA LEU A 74 24.78 -14.94 17.26
C LEU A 74 26.11 -14.18 17.15
N PRO A 75 26.30 -13.08 17.89
CA PRO A 75 27.50 -12.23 17.79
C PRO A 75 28.82 -12.96 18.03
N VAL A 76 28.78 -14.01 18.86
CA VAL A 76 29.93 -14.89 19.15
C VAL A 76 30.47 -15.61 17.90
N LEU A 77 29.65 -15.73 16.85
CA LEU A 77 30.02 -16.35 15.58
C LEU A 77 30.39 -15.36 14.48
N SER A 78 30.46 -14.05 14.78
CA SER A 78 30.84 -12.99 13.82
C SER A 78 32.17 -13.27 13.10
N PHE A 79 33.12 -13.95 13.75
CA PHE A 79 34.38 -14.34 13.14
C PHE A 79 34.22 -15.27 11.92
N LEU A 80 33.16 -16.10 11.86
CA LEU A 80 32.89 -16.98 10.73
C LEU A 80 32.46 -16.18 9.50
N ASP A 81 31.70 -15.12 9.71
CA ASP A 81 31.27 -14.24 8.63
C ASP A 81 32.45 -13.48 8.04
N ALA A 82 33.26 -12.84 8.91
CA ALA A 82 34.48 -12.14 8.50
C ALA A 82 35.48 -13.05 7.77
N ALA A 83 35.56 -14.33 8.15
CA ALA A 83 36.51 -15.27 7.56
C ALA A 83 36.01 -15.94 6.26
N PHE A 84 34.69 -16.16 6.10
CA PHE A 84 34.18 -17.04 5.04
C PHE A 84 32.97 -16.51 4.26
N LEU A 85 32.06 -15.76 4.90
CA LEU A 85 30.78 -15.43 4.28
C LEU A 85 30.75 -14.02 3.70
N LYS A 86 31.56 -13.08 4.23
CA LYS A 86 31.73 -11.72 3.71
C LYS A 86 30.38 -11.03 3.46
N THR A 87 29.40 -11.26 4.34
CA THR A 87 28.03 -10.78 4.13
C THR A 87 27.96 -9.26 4.05
N GLU A 88 28.77 -8.54 4.84
CA GLU A 88 28.87 -7.08 4.79
C GLU A 88 29.40 -6.57 3.43
N GLU A 89 30.42 -7.22 2.85
CA GLU A 89 30.93 -6.85 1.53
C GLU A 89 29.86 -7.11 0.44
N SER A 90 29.18 -8.26 0.51
CA SER A 90 28.10 -8.59 -0.42
C SER A 90 26.91 -7.64 -0.31
N TYR A 91 26.60 -7.15 0.90
CA TYR A 91 25.52 -6.19 1.12
C TYR A 91 25.87 -4.81 0.56
N LYS A 92 27.12 -4.34 0.79
CA LYS A 92 27.62 -3.10 0.17
C LYS A 92 27.60 -3.17 -1.35
N GLU A 93 28.04 -4.30 -1.92
CA GLU A 93 28.00 -4.50 -3.37
C GLU A 93 26.56 -4.46 -3.93
N PHE A 94 25.60 -5.07 -3.23
CA PHE A 94 24.18 -5.00 -3.59
C PHE A 94 23.65 -3.56 -3.55
N ILE A 95 23.98 -2.80 -2.49
CA ILE A 95 23.60 -1.39 -2.38
C ILE A 95 24.14 -0.60 -3.56
N GLU A 96 25.44 -0.65 -3.80
CA GLU A 96 26.13 0.18 -4.79
C GLU A 96 25.77 -0.17 -6.24
N LYS A 97 25.57 -1.46 -6.53
CA LYS A 97 25.42 -1.95 -7.91
C LYS A 97 24.00 -2.25 -8.35
N GLU A 98 23.07 -2.42 -7.40
CA GLU A 98 21.70 -2.85 -7.72
C GLU A 98 20.67 -1.89 -7.14
N ARG A 99 20.66 -1.69 -5.82
CA ARG A 99 19.66 -0.83 -5.15
C ARG A 99 19.80 0.62 -5.60
N ASP A 100 20.96 1.23 -5.37
CA ASP A 100 21.15 2.67 -5.58
C ASP A 100 20.97 3.09 -7.04
N PRO A 101 21.49 2.37 -8.05
CA PRO A 101 21.24 2.71 -9.45
C PRO A 101 19.75 2.71 -9.81
N LEU A 102 18.99 1.71 -9.33
CA LEU A 102 17.55 1.62 -9.57
C LEU A 102 16.82 2.80 -8.93
N TYR A 103 17.02 3.06 -7.63
CA TYR A 103 16.30 4.13 -6.95
C TYR A 103 16.72 5.53 -7.41
N ARG A 104 17.98 5.74 -7.81
CA ARG A 104 18.39 7.01 -8.45
C ARG A 104 17.68 7.24 -9.78
N LYS A 105 17.47 6.18 -10.58
CA LYS A 105 16.68 6.24 -11.81
C LYS A 105 15.22 6.61 -11.50
N LEU A 106 14.59 5.89 -10.56
CA LEU A 106 13.20 6.11 -10.17
C LEU A 106 12.96 7.52 -9.62
N ILE A 107 13.82 7.98 -8.69
CA ILE A 107 13.74 9.35 -8.15
C ILE A 107 13.81 10.39 -9.27
N LYS A 108 14.72 10.21 -10.23
CA LYS A 108 14.87 11.14 -11.36
C LYS A 108 13.62 11.16 -12.24
N GLU A 109 13.06 10.01 -12.57
CA GLU A 109 11.84 9.88 -13.38
C GLU A 109 10.65 10.51 -12.66
N THR A 110 10.46 10.22 -11.37
CA THR A 110 9.39 10.79 -10.55
C THR A 110 9.47 12.32 -10.48
N LEU A 111 10.66 12.90 -10.35
CA LEU A 111 10.83 14.36 -10.33
C LEU A 111 10.57 15.02 -11.69
N GLN A 112 10.63 14.27 -12.79
CA GLN A 112 10.34 14.77 -14.14
C GLN A 112 8.84 14.74 -14.47
N ASN A 113 8.10 13.78 -13.90
CA ASN A 113 6.67 13.59 -14.21
C ASN A 113 5.75 14.64 -13.58
N GLY A 114 6.25 15.45 -12.63
CA GLY A 114 5.47 16.56 -12.05
C GLY A 114 4.35 16.14 -11.09
N GLU A 115 4.11 14.84 -10.87
CA GLU A 115 3.11 14.33 -9.93
C GLU A 115 3.52 14.50 -8.46
N GLU A 116 2.55 14.78 -7.59
CA GLU A 116 2.80 14.87 -6.14
C GLU A 116 3.14 13.51 -5.54
N CYS A 117 4.24 13.44 -4.80
CA CYS A 117 4.73 12.20 -4.20
C CYS A 117 5.66 12.48 -3.01
N VAL A 118 5.92 11.45 -2.21
CA VAL A 118 6.82 11.54 -1.04
C VAL A 118 8.23 12.01 -1.42
N VAL A 119 8.73 11.64 -2.60
CA VAL A 119 10.07 12.04 -3.05
C VAL A 119 10.19 13.56 -3.18
N LYS A 120 9.16 14.26 -3.65
CA LYS A 120 9.16 15.72 -3.70
C LYS A 120 9.23 16.34 -2.31
N SER A 121 8.45 15.83 -1.36
CA SER A 121 8.52 16.30 0.03
C SER A 121 9.91 16.10 0.65
N LEU A 122 10.61 15.00 0.29
CA LEU A 122 11.99 14.78 0.72
C LEU A 122 12.97 15.78 0.07
N VAL A 123 12.73 16.18 -1.20
CA VAL A 123 13.50 17.24 -1.86
C VAL A 123 13.28 18.58 -1.20
N ASP A 124 12.04 18.95 -0.86
CA ASP A 124 11.74 20.19 -0.14
C ASP A 124 12.47 20.24 1.22
N MET A 125 12.50 19.11 1.94
CA MET A 125 13.26 18.99 3.19
C MET A 125 14.77 19.16 2.99
N LYS A 126 15.32 18.67 1.87
CA LYS A 126 16.72 18.93 1.49
C LYS A 126 16.96 20.41 1.20
N GLU A 127 16.05 21.09 0.51
CA GLU A 127 16.17 22.53 0.23
C GLU A 127 16.13 23.36 1.52
N MET A 128 15.40 22.90 2.54
CA MET A 128 15.41 23.47 3.90
C MET A 128 16.66 23.10 4.73
N GLY A 129 17.59 22.31 4.18
CA GLY A 129 18.81 21.86 4.86
C GLY A 129 18.59 20.82 5.95
N GLN A 130 17.48 20.08 5.91
CA GLN A 130 17.14 19.04 6.90
C GLN A 130 17.64 17.65 6.49
N LEU A 131 17.78 17.40 5.19
CA LEU A 131 18.20 16.12 4.60
C LEU A 131 19.29 16.35 3.55
N ASP A 132 20.08 15.32 3.27
CA ASP A 132 21.01 15.29 2.13
C ASP A 132 20.56 14.32 1.01
N ASP A 133 21.37 14.22 -0.05
CA ASP A 133 21.05 13.36 -1.20
C ASP A 133 21.01 11.87 -0.85
N ASP A 134 21.81 11.44 0.13
CA ASP A 134 21.83 10.05 0.58
C ASP A 134 20.61 9.77 1.47
N ASP A 135 20.18 10.73 2.30
CA ASP A 135 18.94 10.63 3.06
C ASP A 135 17.72 10.44 2.15
N ILE A 136 17.60 11.21 1.07
CA ILE A 136 16.51 11.06 0.08
C ILE A 136 16.55 9.65 -0.52
N LEU A 137 17.72 9.22 -0.99
CA LEU A 137 17.90 7.93 -1.66
C LEU A 137 17.55 6.77 -0.73
N VAL A 138 18.09 6.77 0.48
CA VAL A 138 17.87 5.72 1.47
C VAL A 138 16.41 5.70 1.92
N THR A 139 15.82 6.86 2.18
CA THR A 139 14.42 6.95 2.62
C THR A 139 13.46 6.48 1.53
N ALA A 140 13.65 6.90 0.28
CA ALA A 140 12.82 6.43 -0.83
C ALA A 140 12.94 4.91 -1.03
N ALA A 141 14.17 4.38 -0.97
CA ALA A 141 14.40 2.95 -1.07
C ALA A 141 13.74 2.16 0.06
N ASP A 142 13.84 2.66 1.30
CA ASP A 142 13.29 2.00 2.48
C ASP A 142 11.76 2.01 2.47
N LEU A 143 11.12 3.14 2.12
CA LEU A 143 9.67 3.25 2.05
C LEU A 143 9.05 2.28 1.05
N VAL A 144 9.63 2.19 -0.16
CA VAL A 144 9.16 1.25 -1.19
C VAL A 144 9.39 -0.19 -0.75
N THR A 145 10.57 -0.49 -0.21
CA THR A 145 10.92 -1.86 0.20
C THR A 145 10.05 -2.35 1.36
N SER A 146 10.03 -1.59 2.44
CA SER A 146 9.33 -1.94 3.68
C SER A 146 7.81 -1.96 3.50
N GLY A 147 7.26 -1.06 2.68
CA GLY A 147 5.81 -1.01 2.41
C GLY A 147 5.32 -2.12 1.48
N THR A 148 6.11 -2.48 0.46
CA THR A 148 5.65 -3.42 -0.58
C THR A 148 5.60 -4.86 -0.06
N GLU A 149 6.68 -5.35 0.54
CA GLU A 149 6.77 -6.77 0.89
C GLU A 149 5.83 -7.15 2.04
N THR A 150 5.72 -6.28 3.06
CA THR A 150 4.85 -6.53 4.22
C THR A 150 3.37 -6.48 3.84
N MET A 151 2.98 -5.55 2.97
CA MET A 151 1.61 -5.47 2.47
C MET A 151 1.29 -6.66 1.55
N ALA A 152 2.17 -7.02 0.62
CA ALA A 152 1.97 -8.19 -0.23
C ALA A 152 1.80 -9.48 0.60
N ALA A 153 2.66 -9.71 1.60
CA ALA A 153 2.55 -10.85 2.50
C ALA A 153 1.22 -10.87 3.28
N THR A 154 0.80 -9.71 3.79
CA THR A 154 -0.48 -9.56 4.51
C THR A 154 -1.67 -9.84 3.62
N LEU A 155 -1.69 -9.35 2.37
CA LEU A 155 -2.77 -9.63 1.41
C LEU A 155 -2.79 -11.10 0.99
N LEU A 156 -1.63 -11.74 0.84
CA LEU A 156 -1.58 -13.19 0.58
C LEU A 156 -2.21 -13.98 1.74
N TRP A 157 -1.86 -13.66 2.98
CA TRP A 157 -2.50 -14.29 4.14
C TRP A 157 -4.00 -14.02 4.18
N LEU A 158 -4.42 -12.78 3.93
CA LEU A 158 -5.82 -12.39 3.92
C LEU A 158 -6.61 -13.17 2.87
N PHE A 159 -6.12 -13.26 1.64
CA PHE A 159 -6.78 -14.01 0.57
C PHE A 159 -6.82 -15.51 0.84
N ALA A 160 -5.75 -16.09 1.40
CA ALA A 160 -5.76 -17.50 1.81
C ALA A 160 -6.84 -17.76 2.87
N VAL A 161 -6.94 -16.90 3.89
CA VAL A 161 -7.95 -17.01 4.95
C VAL A 161 -9.35 -16.77 4.41
N LEU A 162 -9.60 -15.68 3.69
CA LEU A 162 -10.94 -15.34 3.18
C LEU A 162 -11.46 -16.35 2.16
N SER A 163 -10.57 -17.01 1.41
CA SER A 163 -10.97 -18.08 0.49
C SER A 163 -11.53 -19.31 1.21
N THR A 164 -11.11 -19.55 2.45
CA THR A 164 -11.55 -20.72 3.25
C THR A 164 -12.63 -20.37 4.28
N GLN A 165 -12.79 -19.10 4.62
CA GLN A 165 -13.75 -18.57 5.60
C GLN A 165 -14.89 -17.80 4.92
N ARG A 166 -15.86 -18.55 4.38
CA ARG A 166 -16.99 -18.00 3.61
C ARG A 166 -17.90 -17.08 4.43
N ASP A 167 -18.18 -17.47 5.67
CA ASP A 167 -19.00 -16.70 6.61
C ASP A 167 -18.38 -15.34 6.96
N VAL A 168 -17.05 -15.29 7.08
CA VAL A 168 -16.33 -14.03 7.28
C VAL A 168 -16.44 -13.14 6.05
N GLN A 169 -16.30 -13.71 4.86
CA GLN A 169 -16.41 -12.95 3.62
C GLN A 169 -17.82 -12.38 3.42
N GLU A 170 -18.86 -13.19 3.65
CA GLU A 170 -20.27 -12.83 3.50
C GLU A 170 -20.66 -11.67 4.43
N ARG A 171 -20.19 -11.66 5.68
CA ARG A 171 -20.45 -10.55 6.61
C ARG A 171 -19.82 -9.22 6.19
N ILE A 172 -18.63 -9.25 5.57
CA ILE A 172 -18.03 -8.02 5.01
C ILE A 172 -18.86 -7.56 3.80
N GLN A 173 -19.27 -8.51 2.94
CA GLN A 173 -20.09 -8.24 1.78
C GLN A 173 -21.46 -7.66 2.17
N GLU A 174 -22.05 -8.08 3.30
CA GLU A 174 -23.25 -7.47 3.87
C GLU A 174 -23.02 -5.99 4.24
N GLU A 175 -21.94 -5.67 4.97
CA GLU A 175 -21.61 -4.25 5.29
C GLU A 175 -21.42 -3.42 4.02
N LEU A 176 -20.74 -3.98 3.00
CA LEU A 176 -20.54 -3.32 1.71
C LEU A 176 -21.84 -3.15 0.93
N ALA A 177 -22.70 -4.17 0.91
CA ALA A 177 -23.97 -4.13 0.19
C ALA A 177 -24.92 -3.09 0.80
N ASP A 178 -24.99 -3.01 2.13
CA ASP A 178 -25.78 -2.00 2.84
C ASP A 178 -25.32 -0.59 2.42
N PHE A 179 -24.01 -0.33 2.48
CA PHE A 179 -23.43 0.96 2.08
C PHE A 179 -23.69 1.28 0.60
N ILE A 180 -23.42 0.35 -0.31
CA ILE A 180 -23.62 0.56 -1.76
C ILE A 180 -25.10 0.80 -2.06
N SER A 181 -26.02 0.12 -1.38
CA SER A 181 -27.45 0.34 -1.55
C SER A 181 -27.89 1.75 -1.15
N GLU A 182 -27.26 2.33 -0.13
CA GLU A 182 -27.56 3.67 0.38
C GLU A 182 -26.91 4.77 -0.48
N TYR A 183 -25.64 4.62 -0.85
CA TYR A 183 -24.83 5.68 -1.47
C TYR A 183 -24.57 5.49 -2.97
N GLN A 184 -24.89 4.33 -3.54
CA GLN A 184 -24.69 3.99 -4.96
C GLN A 184 -23.23 4.13 -5.43
N ARG A 185 -22.27 3.90 -4.54
CA ARG A 185 -20.83 3.88 -4.82
C ARG A 185 -20.08 3.01 -3.81
N LEU A 186 -18.81 2.73 -4.11
CA LEU A 186 -17.91 2.11 -3.15
C LEU A 186 -17.55 3.08 -2.02
N PRO A 187 -17.34 2.56 -0.79
CA PRO A 187 -16.84 3.37 0.31
C PRO A 187 -15.37 3.75 0.13
N GLU A 188 -15.04 4.96 0.55
CA GLU A 188 -13.67 5.43 0.69
C GLU A 188 -13.13 5.16 2.09
N PHE A 189 -11.81 5.28 2.27
CA PHE A 189 -11.19 5.09 3.59
C PHE A 189 -11.69 6.07 4.66
N SER A 190 -12.14 7.27 4.26
CA SER A 190 -12.75 8.26 5.14
C SER A 190 -14.01 7.72 5.86
N GLU A 191 -14.65 6.71 5.28
CA GLU A 191 -15.89 6.08 5.74
C GLU A 191 -15.65 4.79 6.51
N ARG A 192 -14.38 4.45 6.76
CA ARG A 192 -13.93 3.23 7.47
C ARG A 192 -14.76 2.91 8.71
N ASN A 193 -15.17 3.90 9.49
CA ASN A 193 -15.93 3.70 10.73
C ASN A 193 -17.33 3.09 10.53
N ALA A 194 -17.85 3.07 9.30
CA ALA A 194 -19.09 2.38 8.94
C ALA A 194 -18.92 0.85 8.77
N PHE A 195 -17.68 0.35 8.78
CA PHE A 195 -17.36 -1.06 8.48
C PHE A 195 -16.65 -1.76 9.67
N PRO A 196 -17.28 -1.86 10.85
CA PRO A 196 -16.67 -2.42 12.05
C PRO A 196 -16.20 -3.87 11.86
N TYR A 197 -16.92 -4.70 11.09
CA TYR A 197 -16.52 -6.08 10.85
C TYR A 197 -15.36 -6.19 9.87
N LEU A 198 -15.34 -5.40 8.80
CA LEU A 198 -14.18 -5.29 7.90
C LEU A 198 -12.92 -4.92 8.69
N ILE A 199 -12.98 -3.90 9.55
CA ILE A 199 -11.87 -3.50 10.43
C ILE A 199 -11.42 -4.67 11.31
N ALA A 200 -12.39 -5.38 11.90
CA ALA A 200 -12.11 -6.51 12.77
C ALA A 200 -11.37 -7.63 12.03
N VAL A 201 -11.73 -7.88 10.76
CA VAL A 201 -11.05 -8.84 9.87
C VAL A 201 -9.63 -8.41 9.56
N GLN A 202 -9.38 -7.12 9.28
CA GLN A 202 -8.03 -6.62 9.03
C GLN A 202 -7.11 -6.85 10.25
N LYS A 203 -7.60 -6.50 11.44
CA LYS A 203 -6.87 -6.69 12.70
C LYS A 203 -6.62 -8.16 13.01
N GLU A 204 -7.63 -9.00 12.77
CA GLU A 204 -7.48 -10.45 12.96
C GLU A 204 -6.49 -11.07 11.98
N CYS A 205 -6.43 -10.59 10.73
CA CYS A 205 -5.41 -11.04 9.79
C CYS A 205 -3.99 -10.75 10.31
N LEU A 206 -3.75 -9.52 10.76
CA LEU A 206 -2.45 -9.08 11.27
C LEU A 206 -2.05 -9.79 12.58
N ARG A 207 -3.01 -10.23 13.39
CA ARG A 207 -2.77 -11.05 14.59
C ARG A 207 -2.55 -12.52 14.26
N PHE A 208 -3.42 -13.10 13.45
CA PHE A 208 -3.45 -14.54 13.17
C PHE A 208 -2.26 -14.99 12.32
N ARG A 209 -1.87 -14.17 11.35
CA ARG A 209 -0.73 -14.39 10.45
C ARG A 209 0.06 -13.08 10.26
N PRO A 210 0.87 -12.68 11.26
CA PRO A 210 1.70 -11.49 11.13
C PRO A 210 2.73 -11.70 10.02
N ALA A 211 2.85 -10.74 9.11
CA ALA A 211 3.87 -10.76 8.06
C ALA A 211 5.29 -10.87 8.66
N THR A 212 5.52 -10.26 9.83
CA THR A 212 6.78 -10.34 10.57
C THR A 212 6.56 -10.99 11.94
N PRO A 213 6.90 -12.28 12.13
CA PRO A 213 6.68 -12.98 13.40
C PRO A 213 7.63 -12.51 14.51
N PHE A 214 8.72 -11.84 14.14
CA PHE A 214 9.68 -11.20 15.03
C PHE A 214 9.77 -9.72 14.71
N GLY A 215 9.99 -8.88 15.73
CA GLY A 215 10.33 -7.48 15.51
C GLY A 215 11.81 -7.27 15.24
N GLU A 216 12.15 -6.05 14.83
CA GLU A 216 13.53 -5.66 14.58
C GLU A 216 14.39 -5.76 15.84
N SER A 217 15.68 -6.02 15.61
CA SER A 217 16.66 -6.20 16.68
C SER A 217 17.00 -4.86 17.35
N HIS A 218 17.00 -4.82 18.67
CA HIS A 218 17.39 -3.66 19.47
C HIS A 218 18.61 -3.97 20.33
N GLU A 219 19.72 -3.30 20.12
CA GLU A 219 20.88 -3.39 21.02
C GLU A 219 20.70 -2.48 22.24
N VAL A 220 20.99 -3.03 23.41
CA VAL A 220 20.96 -2.32 24.69
C VAL A 220 22.23 -1.47 24.83
N GLU A 221 22.10 -0.15 24.92
CA GLU A 221 23.26 0.78 24.99
C GLU A 221 23.93 0.81 26.38
N GLU A 222 23.17 0.57 27.45
CA GLU A 222 23.63 0.58 28.84
C GLU A 222 22.94 -0.53 29.65
N ASP A 223 23.54 -1.01 30.75
CA ASP A 223 22.95 -2.06 31.58
C ASP A 223 21.52 -1.72 32.02
N VAL A 224 20.53 -2.53 31.62
CA VAL A 224 19.12 -2.35 31.97
C VAL A 224 18.76 -3.28 33.12
N VAL A 225 18.31 -2.71 34.23
CA VAL A 225 17.73 -3.48 35.34
C VAL A 225 16.25 -3.74 35.04
N TRP A 226 15.89 -4.99 34.80
CA TRP A 226 14.50 -5.42 34.62
C TRP A 226 14.12 -6.44 35.68
N ARG A 227 13.25 -6.03 36.61
CA ARG A 227 12.92 -6.78 37.83
C ARG A 227 14.20 -7.11 38.60
N ASP A 228 14.47 -8.39 38.86
CA ASP A 228 15.65 -8.86 39.59
C ASP A 228 16.81 -9.27 38.67
N HIS A 229 16.76 -8.88 37.38
CA HIS A 229 17.77 -9.25 36.37
C HIS A 229 18.45 -8.00 35.80
N VAL A 230 19.71 -8.15 35.44
CA VAL A 230 20.47 -7.15 34.67
C VAL A 230 20.60 -7.67 33.24
N ILE A 231 20.16 -6.87 32.28
CA ILE A 231 20.41 -7.06 30.85
C ILE A 231 21.64 -6.22 30.51
N PRO A 232 22.80 -6.83 30.22
CA PRO A 232 24.03 -6.08 30.00
C PRO A 232 23.98 -5.22 28.73
N ALA A 233 24.74 -4.13 28.73
CA ALA A 233 25.05 -3.36 27.53
C ALA A 233 25.62 -4.26 26.41
N GLY A 234 25.26 -3.97 25.16
CA GLY A 234 25.57 -4.77 23.98
C GLY A 234 24.69 -6.01 23.80
N THR A 235 23.66 -6.22 24.63
CA THR A 235 22.70 -7.31 24.43
C THR A 235 21.71 -6.95 23.34
N THR A 236 21.57 -7.80 22.32
CA THR A 236 20.49 -7.70 21.33
C THR A 236 19.19 -8.29 21.86
N ILE A 237 18.13 -7.49 21.85
CA ILE A 237 16.76 -7.88 22.19
C ILE A 237 15.95 -7.99 20.89
N VAL A 238 15.30 -9.14 20.72
CA VAL A 238 14.38 -9.41 19.60
C VAL A 238 13.01 -9.70 20.17
N THR A 239 11.99 -9.00 19.69
CA THR A 239 10.60 -9.22 20.13
C THR A 239 9.99 -10.37 19.34
N ASN A 240 9.21 -11.23 20.01
CA ASN A 240 8.52 -12.36 19.38
C ASN A 240 7.03 -12.04 19.28
N MET A 241 6.64 -11.40 18.18
CA MET A 241 5.25 -10.99 17.94
C MET A 241 4.34 -12.21 17.83
N TYR A 242 4.78 -13.29 17.18
CA TYR A 242 4.00 -14.53 17.08
C TYR A 242 3.60 -15.08 18.45
N SER A 243 4.53 -15.11 19.41
CA SER A 243 4.23 -15.57 20.78
C SER A 243 3.29 -14.61 21.52
N MET A 244 3.35 -13.32 21.24
CA MET A 244 2.42 -12.34 21.81
C MET A 244 1.02 -12.53 21.24
N HIS A 245 0.90 -12.75 19.91
CA HIS A 245 -0.34 -12.98 19.20
C HIS A 245 -0.98 -14.34 19.47
N THR A 246 -0.20 -15.32 19.94
CA THR A 246 -0.68 -16.66 20.33
C THR A 246 -0.82 -16.84 21.84
N ASN A 247 -0.65 -15.76 22.62
CA ASN A 247 -0.76 -15.82 24.07
C ASN A 247 -2.20 -16.11 24.52
N LEU A 248 -2.42 -17.31 25.05
CA LEU A 248 -3.71 -17.79 25.59
C LEU A 248 -4.29 -16.93 26.73
N SER A 249 -3.47 -16.13 27.42
CA SER A 249 -3.96 -15.21 28.44
C SER A 249 -4.59 -13.94 27.86
N ILE A 250 -4.32 -13.64 26.59
CA ILE A 250 -4.79 -12.44 25.89
C ILE A 250 -5.84 -12.85 24.84
N TYR A 251 -5.51 -13.82 24.00
CA TYR A 251 -6.37 -14.28 22.91
C TYR A 251 -6.93 -15.67 23.22
N LYS A 252 -8.26 -15.76 23.35
CA LYS A 252 -8.95 -17.06 23.38
C LYS A 252 -8.92 -17.68 21.98
N ASN A 253 -8.62 -18.98 21.92
CA ASN A 253 -8.44 -19.74 20.68
C ASN A 253 -7.54 -19.00 19.67
N PRO A 254 -6.25 -18.77 20.00
CA PRO A 254 -5.38 -17.95 19.18
C PRO A 254 -5.09 -18.54 17.79
N GLU A 255 -5.22 -19.86 17.66
CA GLU A 255 -5.05 -20.61 16.41
C GLU A 255 -6.32 -20.60 15.53
N GLU A 256 -7.41 -19.98 15.99
CA GLU A 256 -8.62 -19.79 15.19
C GLU A 256 -8.69 -18.35 14.69
N PHE A 257 -9.10 -18.18 13.43
CA PHE A 257 -9.37 -16.86 12.84
C PHE A 257 -10.77 -16.39 13.26
N ILE A 258 -10.83 -15.50 14.26
CA ILE A 258 -12.08 -15.02 14.87
C ILE A 258 -12.09 -13.48 14.84
N PRO A 259 -12.61 -12.85 13.78
CA PRO A 259 -12.67 -11.39 13.69
C PRO A 259 -13.46 -10.75 14.82
N ASP A 260 -14.51 -11.41 15.32
CA ASP A 260 -15.41 -10.88 16.37
C ASP A 260 -14.68 -10.39 17.63
N ARG A 261 -13.44 -10.85 17.89
CA ARG A 261 -12.61 -10.36 18.99
C ARG A 261 -12.30 -8.85 18.92
N PHE A 262 -12.36 -8.27 17.72
CA PHE A 262 -12.02 -6.87 17.46
C PHE A 262 -13.24 -5.98 17.14
N LEU A 263 -14.47 -6.50 17.21
CA LEU A 263 -15.69 -5.71 16.91
C LEU A 263 -15.86 -4.47 17.80
N GLU A 264 -15.45 -4.55 19.06
CA GLU A 264 -15.49 -3.42 20.00
C GLU A 264 -14.21 -2.56 19.96
N HIS A 265 -13.25 -2.93 19.10
CA HIS A 265 -11.93 -2.30 19.00
C HIS A 265 -11.77 -1.70 17.60
N THR A 266 -12.47 -0.61 17.30
CA THR A 266 -12.47 0.00 15.95
C THR A 266 -11.46 1.13 15.78
N ALA A 267 -10.65 1.45 16.80
CA ALA A 267 -9.58 2.45 16.70
C ALA A 267 -8.67 2.18 15.48
N THR A 268 -8.07 3.22 14.90
CA THR A 268 -7.12 3.04 13.79
C THR A 268 -5.93 2.19 14.22
N MET A 269 -5.34 1.45 13.30
CA MET A 269 -4.17 0.60 13.59
C MET A 269 -3.02 1.41 14.16
N ALA A 270 -2.79 2.62 13.65
CA ALA A 270 -1.80 3.56 14.17
C ALA A 270 -2.11 4.03 15.59
N SER A 271 -3.39 4.30 15.91
CA SER A 271 -3.80 4.67 17.27
C SER A 271 -3.62 3.51 18.24
N SER A 272 -4.02 2.30 17.83
CA SER A 272 -3.87 1.06 18.61
C SER A 272 -2.40 0.74 18.91
N ALA A 273 -1.50 0.88 17.93
CA ALA A 273 -0.06 0.68 18.13
C ALA A 273 0.53 1.65 19.18
N ASN A 274 0.02 2.88 19.20
CA ASN A 274 0.45 3.92 20.15
C ASN A 274 -0.30 3.89 21.50
N ALA A 275 -1.28 3.01 21.68
CA ALA A 275 -2.03 2.89 22.92
C ALA A 275 -1.19 2.25 24.05
N LYS A 276 -1.76 2.20 25.26
CA LYS A 276 -1.17 1.42 26.36
C LYS A 276 -1.15 -0.07 26.00
N VAL A 277 -0.24 -0.84 26.59
CA VAL A 277 -0.07 -2.27 26.27
C VAL A 277 -1.38 -3.05 26.37
N GLU A 278 -2.21 -2.72 27.36
CA GLU A 278 -3.49 -3.38 27.64
C GLU A 278 -4.61 -2.98 26.66
N GLN A 279 -4.39 -1.94 25.87
CA GLN A 279 -5.34 -1.37 24.91
C GLN A 279 -4.91 -1.62 23.46
N ARG A 280 -3.82 -2.35 23.24
CA ARG A 280 -3.37 -2.73 21.90
C ARG A 280 -4.16 -3.93 21.41
N ASP A 281 -4.59 -3.87 20.15
CA ASP A 281 -5.35 -4.95 19.53
C ASP A 281 -4.43 -6.07 19.06
N HIS A 282 -3.33 -5.68 18.40
CA HIS A 282 -2.28 -6.56 17.90
C HIS A 282 -0.94 -5.79 17.89
N PHE A 283 0.17 -6.52 17.74
CA PHE A 283 1.52 -5.98 17.88
C PHE A 283 2.31 -5.81 16.57
N SER A 284 1.67 -6.03 15.42
CA SER A 284 2.32 -6.15 14.10
C SER A 284 2.99 -4.85 13.61
N PHE A 285 2.62 -3.71 14.18
CA PHE A 285 3.24 -2.40 13.88
C PHE A 285 4.29 -1.97 14.92
N GLY A 286 4.65 -2.84 15.86
CA GLY A 286 5.57 -2.48 16.94
C GLY A 286 4.97 -1.46 17.91
N TRP A 287 5.84 -0.72 18.62
CA TRP A 287 5.44 0.27 19.62
C TRP A 287 6.56 1.26 19.96
N GLY A 288 6.19 2.36 20.60
CA GLY A 288 7.13 3.37 21.12
C GLY A 288 7.77 4.20 20.01
N ARG A 289 8.99 4.71 20.27
CA ARG A 289 9.72 5.60 19.33
C ARG A 289 9.96 4.98 17.94
N ARG A 290 9.93 3.66 17.84
CA ARG A 290 10.18 2.89 16.60
C ARG A 290 8.92 2.20 16.10
N THR A 291 7.74 2.69 16.48
CA THR A 291 6.47 2.20 15.90
C THR A 291 6.47 2.40 14.39
N CYS A 292 5.84 1.48 13.66
CA CYS A 292 5.83 1.51 12.20
C CYS A 292 5.21 2.81 11.67
N PRO A 293 5.93 3.61 10.87
CA PRO A 293 5.39 4.83 10.28
C PRO A 293 4.33 4.52 9.20
N GLY A 294 4.39 3.35 8.59
CA GLY A 294 3.46 2.90 7.55
C GLY A 294 2.09 2.41 8.05
N ALA A 295 1.82 2.44 9.37
CA ALA A 295 0.57 1.89 9.92
C ALA A 295 -0.69 2.53 9.33
N HIS A 296 -0.65 3.84 9.04
CA HIS A 296 -1.76 4.56 8.40
C HIS A 296 -1.98 4.10 6.96
N LEU A 297 -0.89 3.98 6.19
CA LEU A 297 -0.93 3.57 4.80
C LEU A 297 -1.38 2.11 4.65
N ALA A 298 -0.86 1.21 5.49
CA ALA A 298 -1.20 -0.20 5.47
C ALA A 298 -2.70 -0.42 5.76
N GLU A 299 -3.26 0.29 6.74
CA GLU A 299 -4.68 0.20 7.07
C GLU A 299 -5.57 0.66 5.89
N ALA A 300 -5.21 1.77 5.24
CA ALA A 300 -5.91 2.28 4.07
C ALA A 300 -5.79 1.36 2.86
N GLN A 301 -4.60 0.82 2.59
CA GLN A 301 -4.38 -0.13 1.51
C GLN A 301 -5.17 -1.43 1.72
N MET A 302 -5.13 -2.00 2.92
CA MET A 302 -5.95 -3.17 3.25
C MET A 302 -7.44 -2.88 3.05
N PHE A 303 -7.91 -1.71 3.49
CA PHE A 303 -9.33 -1.34 3.38
C PHE A 303 -9.75 -1.26 1.92
N ASN A 304 -9.00 -0.49 1.12
CA ASN A 304 -9.30 -0.29 -0.29
C ASN A 304 -9.25 -1.60 -1.09
N VAL A 305 -8.29 -2.48 -0.83
CA VAL A 305 -8.21 -3.79 -1.49
C VAL A 305 -9.41 -4.66 -1.11
N ILE A 306 -9.76 -4.74 0.18
CA ILE A 306 -10.91 -5.53 0.63
C ILE A 306 -12.20 -5.01 0.01
N VAL A 307 -12.44 -3.69 0.07
CA VAL A 307 -13.63 -3.04 -0.50
C VAL A 307 -13.74 -3.36 -1.98
N ARG A 308 -12.70 -3.07 -2.77
CA ARG A 308 -12.73 -3.25 -4.23
C ARG A 308 -12.89 -4.72 -4.62
N VAL A 309 -12.18 -5.62 -3.94
CA VAL A 309 -12.28 -7.06 -4.25
C VAL A 309 -13.62 -7.62 -3.82
N LEU A 310 -14.07 -7.38 -2.58
CA LEU A 310 -15.27 -8.02 -2.04
C LEU A 310 -16.58 -7.35 -2.45
N ALA A 311 -16.57 -6.11 -2.92
CA ALA A 311 -17.77 -5.54 -3.56
C ALA A 311 -18.07 -6.24 -4.90
N ASN A 312 -17.03 -6.53 -5.68
CA ASN A 312 -17.17 -7.06 -7.05
C ASN A 312 -17.05 -8.58 -7.14
N CYS A 313 -16.32 -9.21 -6.23
CA CYS A 313 -15.97 -10.63 -6.31
C CYS A 313 -16.06 -11.34 -4.96
N SER A 314 -16.35 -12.63 -5.04
CA SER A 314 -16.11 -13.59 -3.97
C SER A 314 -14.77 -14.30 -4.18
N ILE A 315 -13.98 -14.44 -3.10
CA ILE A 315 -12.72 -15.20 -3.13
C ILE A 315 -13.06 -16.65 -2.75
N GLU A 316 -12.72 -17.59 -3.62
CA GLU A 316 -13.00 -19.01 -3.43
C GLU A 316 -11.76 -19.88 -3.70
N PRO A 317 -11.67 -21.08 -3.12
CA PRO A 317 -10.63 -22.03 -3.48
C PRO A 317 -10.81 -22.48 -4.94
N VAL A 318 -9.71 -22.90 -5.57
CA VAL A 318 -9.78 -23.61 -6.85
C VAL A 318 -10.50 -24.95 -6.65
N ARG A 319 -11.19 -25.42 -7.69
CA ARG A 319 -11.90 -26.69 -7.66
C ARG A 319 -11.11 -27.77 -8.40
N ASP A 320 -11.19 -28.99 -7.90
CA ASP A 320 -10.60 -30.16 -8.56
C ASP A 320 -11.44 -30.62 -9.77
N GLU A 321 -11.04 -31.74 -10.40
CA GLU A 321 -11.76 -32.32 -11.55
C GLU A 321 -13.20 -32.76 -11.22
N ASN A 322 -13.52 -32.97 -9.94
CA ASN A 322 -14.85 -33.36 -9.46
C ASN A 322 -15.70 -32.15 -9.05
N GLY A 323 -15.13 -30.94 -9.03
CA GLY A 323 -15.78 -29.72 -8.57
C GLY A 323 -15.63 -29.44 -7.08
N ASP A 324 -14.85 -30.25 -6.35
CA ASP A 324 -14.63 -30.09 -4.92
C ASP A 324 -13.55 -29.02 -4.64
N PRO A 325 -13.70 -28.21 -3.58
CA PRO A 325 -12.72 -27.19 -3.25
C PRO A 325 -11.38 -27.82 -2.85
N ILE A 326 -10.30 -27.37 -3.49
CA ILE A 326 -8.92 -27.73 -3.15
C ILE A 326 -8.56 -27.01 -1.86
N ASN A 327 -8.22 -27.79 -0.83
CA ASN A 327 -7.83 -27.25 0.47
C ASN A 327 -6.55 -26.43 0.36
N ILE A 328 -6.57 -25.20 0.90
CA ILE A 328 -5.39 -24.35 1.03
C ILE A 328 -4.78 -24.62 2.40
N ASP A 329 -3.51 -25.05 2.41
CA ASP A 329 -2.77 -25.29 3.64
C ASP A 329 -2.27 -23.96 4.22
N ILE A 330 -3.08 -23.34 5.07
CA ILE A 330 -2.75 -22.08 5.76
C ILE A 330 -1.68 -22.23 6.85
N ASP A 331 -1.26 -23.46 7.15
CA ASP A 331 -0.18 -23.76 8.09
C ASP A 331 1.16 -24.02 7.37
N ASN A 332 1.14 -24.17 6.03
CA ASN A 332 2.34 -24.15 5.22
C ASN A 332 2.90 -22.72 5.15
N ILE A 333 3.79 -22.39 6.08
CA ILE A 333 4.42 -21.07 6.18
C ILE A 333 5.78 -21.09 5.48
N LEU A 334 5.99 -20.18 4.53
CA LEU A 334 7.28 -19.93 3.89
C LEU A 334 7.97 -18.73 4.55
N SER A 335 9.26 -18.88 4.87
CA SER A 335 10.08 -17.81 5.41
C SER A 335 10.96 -17.21 4.32
N ASN A 336 10.80 -15.90 4.11
CA ASN A 336 11.57 -15.07 3.19
C ASN A 336 12.20 -13.92 3.99
N GLY A 337 13.39 -14.16 4.54
CA GLY A 337 14.04 -13.18 5.40
C GLY A 337 13.30 -13.00 6.73
N ASN A 338 12.98 -11.74 7.07
CA ASN A 338 12.15 -11.40 8.23
C ASN A 338 10.64 -11.54 7.97
N ILE A 339 10.24 -11.77 6.72
CA ILE A 339 8.84 -11.84 6.29
C ILE A 339 8.41 -13.30 6.12
N VAL A 340 7.17 -13.61 6.50
CA VAL A 340 6.55 -14.91 6.28
C VAL A 340 5.30 -14.80 5.41
N THR A 341 5.16 -15.72 4.47
CA THR A 341 4.02 -15.81 3.55
C THR A 341 3.39 -17.20 3.61
N PRO A 342 2.15 -17.39 3.17
CA PRO A 342 1.64 -18.74 2.92
C PRO A 342 2.48 -19.43 1.83
N GLY A 343 2.45 -20.77 1.85
CA GLY A 343 2.92 -21.60 0.75
C GLY A 343 2.15 -21.33 -0.52
N GLU A 344 2.69 -21.69 -1.68
CA GLU A 344 2.02 -21.43 -2.96
C GLU A 344 0.60 -22.01 -2.98
N TYR A 345 -0.37 -21.15 -3.30
CA TYR A 345 -1.77 -21.50 -3.40
C TYR A 345 -2.42 -20.78 -4.58
N LYS A 346 -3.61 -21.25 -4.96
CA LYS A 346 -4.42 -20.61 -6.00
C LYS A 346 -5.82 -20.38 -5.45
N VAL A 347 -6.38 -19.21 -5.77
CA VAL A 347 -7.77 -18.84 -5.50
C VAL A 347 -8.45 -18.43 -6.79
N ARG A 348 -9.78 -18.39 -6.76
CA ARG A 348 -10.64 -17.89 -7.82
C ARG A 348 -11.32 -16.64 -7.31
N PHE A 349 -11.35 -15.60 -8.14
CA PHE A 349 -12.21 -14.43 -7.93
C PHE A 349 -13.48 -14.67 -8.76
N VAL A 350 -14.59 -14.91 -8.08
CA VAL A 350 -15.90 -15.19 -8.69
C VAL A 350 -16.69 -13.89 -8.66
N ARG A 351 -16.89 -13.27 -9.82
CA ARG A 351 -17.61 -12.00 -9.93
C ARG A 351 -19.05 -12.16 -9.42
N HIS A 352 -19.55 -11.15 -8.73
CA HIS A 352 -20.95 -11.08 -8.33
C HIS A 352 -21.83 -10.79 -9.56
N ASP A 353 -23.02 -11.38 -9.60
CA ASP A 353 -23.96 -11.23 -10.73
C ASP A 353 -24.62 -9.82 -10.78
N HIS A 354 -24.14 -8.86 -9.98
CA HIS A 354 -24.76 -7.54 -9.79
C HIS A 354 -24.19 -6.41 -10.68
N ASP A 355 -23.11 -6.64 -11.43
CA ASP A 355 -22.41 -5.59 -12.19
C ASP A 355 -22.84 -5.52 -13.67
N ALA A 356 -24.12 -5.24 -13.93
CA ALA A 356 -24.50 -4.70 -15.24
C ALA A 356 -24.40 -3.17 -15.29
N ASP A 357 -24.37 -2.46 -14.14
CA ASP A 357 -24.71 -1.03 -14.11
C ASP A 357 -23.81 -0.14 -13.22
N ILE A 358 -22.64 -0.60 -12.75
CA ILE A 358 -21.62 0.33 -12.20
C ILE A 358 -20.62 0.58 -13.32
N GLU A 359 -20.97 1.50 -14.22
CA GLU A 359 -20.00 2.09 -15.14
C GLU A 359 -18.92 2.77 -14.29
N GLU A 360 -17.66 2.38 -14.46
CA GLU A 360 -16.51 3.19 -14.08
C GLU A 360 -16.58 4.48 -14.92
N GLU A 361 -17.36 5.47 -14.48
CA GLU A 361 -17.17 6.84 -14.93
C GLU A 361 -15.83 7.32 -14.35
N GLY A 362 -14.82 7.41 -15.24
CA GLY A 362 -13.61 8.20 -15.01
C GLY A 362 -12.29 7.47 -15.22
N GLU A 363 -12.02 6.99 -16.44
CA GLU A 363 -10.62 6.88 -16.92
C GLU A 363 -10.47 7.06 -18.45
N ASP A 364 -11.49 7.60 -19.13
CA ASP A 364 -11.41 8.00 -20.54
C ASP A 364 -11.85 9.47 -20.65
N ASP A 365 -10.96 10.31 -21.21
CA ASP A 365 -11.14 11.71 -21.65
C ASP A 365 -11.13 12.84 -20.60
N GLU A 366 -9.93 13.32 -20.22
CA GLU A 366 -9.69 14.74 -19.88
C GLU A 366 -8.35 15.22 -20.47
N ASP A 367 -8.26 15.28 -21.80
CA ASP A 367 -7.43 16.27 -22.51
C ASP A 367 -8.38 17.39 -22.97
N GLU A 368 -8.74 18.31 -22.07
CA GLU A 368 -9.26 19.62 -22.48
C GLU A 368 -8.31 20.72 -21.97
N ASP A 369 -7.64 21.35 -22.92
CA ASP A 369 -6.83 22.55 -22.76
C ASP A 369 -7.67 23.68 -22.12
N GLU A 370 -7.51 23.93 -20.82
CA GLU A 370 -7.92 25.21 -20.23
C GLU A 370 -6.83 26.26 -20.47
N GLU A 371 -7.00 27.00 -21.56
CA GLU A 371 -6.36 28.27 -21.85
C GLU A 371 -6.80 29.29 -20.78
N TYR A 372 -5.95 29.57 -19.79
CA TYR A 372 -6.16 30.66 -18.84
C TYR A 372 -6.04 32.00 -19.58
N GLU A 373 -7.18 32.63 -19.91
CA GLU A 373 -7.23 34.05 -20.23
C GLU A 373 -7.11 34.87 -18.94
N ASP A 374 -6.00 35.60 -18.81
CA ASP A 374 -5.78 36.66 -17.83
C ASP A 374 -6.79 37.80 -18.07
N ASP A 375 -7.79 37.92 -17.19
CA ASP A 375 -8.55 39.16 -17.02
C ASP A 375 -8.15 39.81 -15.68
N ASP A 376 -7.25 40.79 -15.80
CA ASP A 376 -6.97 41.82 -14.80
C ASP A 376 -8.25 42.63 -14.53
N GLU A 377 -8.90 42.44 -13.38
CA GLU A 377 -9.79 43.45 -12.79
C GLU A 377 -9.19 44.01 -11.50
N ASP A 378 -8.83 45.28 -11.59
CA ASP A 378 -8.42 46.19 -10.54
C ASP A 378 -9.45 46.26 -9.39
N GLU A 379 -9.05 45.91 -8.16
CA GLU A 379 -9.63 46.52 -6.96
C GLU A 379 -8.54 47.19 -6.12
N GLU A 380 -8.48 48.52 -6.28
CA GLU A 380 -7.90 49.43 -5.31
C GLU A 380 -8.63 49.30 -3.97
N GLU A 381 -7.93 48.97 -2.88
CA GLU A 381 -8.28 49.55 -1.58
C GLU A 381 -7.05 50.05 -0.82
N SER A 382 -6.98 51.37 -0.75
CA SER A 382 -6.03 52.20 -0.03
C SER A 382 -6.03 51.92 1.47
N GLY A 383 -4.82 51.86 2.06
CA GLY A 383 -4.61 51.63 3.48
C GLY A 383 -5.05 52.76 4.43
N SER A 384 -4.96 52.45 5.72
CA SER A 384 -4.38 53.38 6.69
C SER A 384 -3.86 52.61 7.91
N GLU A 385 -2.54 52.68 8.09
CA GLU A 385 -1.92 52.55 9.41
C GLU A 385 -2.38 53.72 10.29
N ASN A 386 -2.59 53.47 11.59
CA ASN A 386 -1.97 54.28 12.63
C ASN A 386 -2.02 53.61 14.01
N ASN A 387 -0.87 53.72 14.67
CA ASN A 387 -0.54 53.36 16.04
C ASN A 387 -1.39 54.07 17.09
N ASP A 388 -1.46 53.48 18.29
CA ASP A 388 -0.83 53.99 19.53
C ASP A 388 -1.48 53.30 20.77
N SER A 389 -0.68 52.61 21.60
CA SER A 389 -0.39 52.90 23.02
C SER A 389 -1.60 52.72 23.98
N GLU A 390 -1.54 52.18 25.19
CA GLU A 390 -0.50 51.92 26.20
C GLU A 390 -1.24 51.24 27.39
N GLU A 391 -0.52 50.48 28.23
CA GLU A 391 -0.72 50.31 29.71
C GLU A 391 -2.04 49.69 30.25
N ASP A 392 -2.12 48.98 31.38
CA ASP A 392 -1.23 48.38 32.40
C ASP A 392 -2.17 47.64 33.39
N ASP A 393 -1.60 46.83 34.30
CA ASP A 393 -2.19 46.07 35.41
C ASP A 393 -2.63 44.60 35.12
N GLY A 394 -2.40 43.60 35.97
CA GLY A 394 -1.69 43.52 37.25
C GLY A 394 -1.83 42.09 37.81
N SER A 395 -0.68 41.47 38.11
CA SER A 395 -0.36 40.57 39.25
C SER A 395 -1.39 39.60 39.88
N ASP A 396 -0.83 38.42 40.20
CA ASP A 396 -0.92 37.66 41.46
C ASP A 396 -1.86 36.44 41.62
N ASP A 397 -1.23 35.27 41.53
CA ASP A 397 -0.84 34.38 42.66
C ASP A 397 -1.82 33.36 43.29
N GLY A 398 -1.23 32.19 43.60
CA GLY A 398 -1.65 31.23 44.63
C GLY A 398 -2.40 29.98 44.12
N SER A 399 -1.98 28.74 44.40
CA SER A 399 -0.93 28.18 45.27
C SER A 399 -0.82 26.68 45.03
#